data_AF-A0A7C6QF21-F1
#
_entry.id   AF-A0A7C6QF21-F1
#
_cell.length_a   1.000
_cell.length_b   1.000
_cell.length_c   1.000
_cell.angle_alpha   90.00
_cell.angle_beta   90.00
_cell.angle_gamma   90.00
#
_symmetry.space_group_name_H-M   'P 1'
#
loop_
_entity.id
_entity.type
_entity.pdbx_description
1 polymer ?
#
loop_
_entity_poly.entity_id
_entity_poly.type
_entity_poly.pdbx_seq_one_letter_code
_entity_poly.pdbx_strand_id
1 'polypeptide(L)'
;MDPITVVAVGILLAMTVYLVASPLFRKEDEMALDWDPVLEITGSSDEDTEKRAVFTALAEIEFDYKMGKMSESDYLELKQMLQPKAVELLQQEEKAVSKKRQGNMNSQIEQELEKELERELAEIRRKARQE
;
A
#
# COMPACT_ATOMS: atom_id res chain seq x y z
N MET A 1 -46.61 35.17 10.11
CA MET A 1 -45.69 34.51 9.17
C MET A 1 -46.53 33.76 8.18
N ASP A 2 -46.37 34.03 6.90
CA ASP A 2 -47.16 33.34 5.88
C ASP A 2 -46.84 31.85 5.92
N PRO A 3 -47.83 30.96 5.77
CA PRO A 3 -47.61 29.51 5.84
C PRO A 3 -46.54 29.06 4.83
N ILE A 4 -46.44 29.77 3.70
CA ILE A 4 -45.44 29.57 2.66
C ILE A 4 -44.02 29.84 3.19
N THR A 5 -43.83 30.89 3.99
CA THR A 5 -42.50 31.24 4.54
C THR A 5 -42.03 30.21 5.58
N VAL A 6 -42.95 29.69 6.40
CA VAL A 6 -42.63 28.65 7.39
C VAL A 6 -42.19 27.35 6.70
N VAL A 7 -42.89 26.96 5.62
CA VAL A 7 -42.53 25.77 4.83
C VAL A 7 -41.19 25.95 4.13
N ALA A 8 -40.94 27.13 3.54
CA ALA A 8 -39.67 27.41 2.87
C ALA A 8 -38.47 27.31 3.81
N VAL A 9 -38.57 27.88 5.02
CA VAL A 9 -37.51 27.79 6.04
C VAL A 9 -37.29 26.35 6.51
N GLY A 10 -38.37 25.59 6.69
CA GLY A 10 -38.27 24.18 7.08
C GLY A 10 -37.52 23.32 6.05
N ILE A 11 -37.77 23.52 4.76
CA ILE A 11 -37.06 22.82 3.67
C ILE A 11 -35.58 23.20 3.66
N LEU A 12 -35.27 24.48 3.81
CA LEU A 12 -33.89 24.98 3.81
C LEU A 12 -33.09 24.37 4.97
N LEU A 13 -33.71 24.27 6.15
CA LEU A 13 -33.10 23.68 7.34
C LEU A 13 -32.94 22.16 7.23
N ALA A 14 -33.92 21.46 6.65
CA ALA A 14 -33.78 20.03 6.37
C ALA A 14 -32.64 19.76 5.36
N MET A 15 -32.48 20.62 4.36
CA MET A 15 -31.44 20.50 3.34
C MET A 15 -30.03 20.73 3.91
N THR A 16 -29.87 21.69 4.83
CA THR A 16 -28.58 21.91 5.51
C THR A 16 -28.22 20.75 6.43
N VAL A 17 -29.18 20.25 7.22
CA VAL A 17 -28.98 19.08 8.08
C VAL A 17 -28.63 17.85 7.24
N TYR A 18 -29.31 17.65 6.09
CA TYR A 18 -29.00 16.55 5.18
C TYR A 18 -27.57 16.66 4.61
N LEU A 19 -27.14 17.85 4.18
CA LEU A 19 -25.78 18.04 3.66
C LEU A 19 -24.70 17.81 4.72
N VAL A 20 -24.97 18.16 5.98
CA VAL A 20 -24.02 17.98 7.09
C VAL A 20 -24.03 16.55 7.65
N ALA A 21 -25.19 15.89 7.69
CA ALA A 21 -25.31 14.52 8.18
C ALA A 21 -24.90 13.48 7.11
N SER A 22 -25.09 13.79 5.83
CA SER A 22 -24.68 12.94 4.70
C SER A 22 -23.24 12.43 4.81
N PRO A 23 -22.20 13.26 5.04
CA PRO A 23 -20.82 12.78 5.16
C PRO A 23 -20.58 11.91 6.39
N LEU A 24 -21.44 11.97 7.41
CA LEU A 24 -21.28 11.17 8.64
C LEU A 24 -21.76 9.71 8.48
N PHE A 25 -22.66 9.46 7.53
CA PHE A 25 -23.18 8.13 7.21
C PHE A 25 -22.56 7.51 5.95
N ARG A 26 -21.77 8.28 5.20
CA ARG A 26 -20.93 7.76 4.13
C ARG A 26 -19.76 7.01 4.76
N LYS A 27 -19.84 5.67 4.74
CA LYS A 27 -18.67 4.80 4.92
C LYS A 27 -17.60 5.23 3.90
N GLU A 28 -16.35 5.16 4.31
CA GLU A 28 -15.11 5.79 3.80
C GLU A 28 -14.75 5.62 2.31
N ASP A 29 -15.68 5.38 1.39
CA ASP A 29 -15.35 5.11 -0.01
C ASP A 29 -15.23 6.37 -0.90
N GLU A 30 -15.67 7.56 -0.47
CA GLU A 30 -15.78 8.71 -1.40
C GLU A 30 -15.48 10.11 -0.80
N MET A 31 -14.53 10.25 0.13
CA MET A 31 -13.98 11.58 0.48
C MET A 31 -12.54 11.74 -0.01
N ALA A 32 -12.39 11.65 -1.32
CA ALA A 32 -11.26 12.20 -2.05
C ALA A 32 -11.39 13.73 -2.13
N LEU A 33 -10.95 14.41 -1.07
CA LEU A 33 -10.56 15.83 -1.15
C LEU A 33 -9.06 15.88 -1.43
N ASP A 34 -8.75 16.02 -2.72
CA ASP A 34 -7.55 16.68 -3.29
C ASP A 34 -6.21 16.53 -2.51
N TRP A 35 -5.87 15.29 -2.15
CA TRP A 35 -4.53 14.85 -1.77
C TRP A 35 -4.34 13.43 -2.30
N ASP A 36 -3.95 13.29 -3.56
CA ASP A 36 -3.39 12.04 -4.09
C ASP A 36 -1.89 12.03 -3.73
N PRO A 37 -1.40 11.00 -3.04
CA PRO A 37 -1.05 9.78 -3.76
C PRO A 37 -1.53 8.49 -3.07
N VAL A 38 -2.29 7.69 -3.82
CA VAL A 38 -2.27 6.22 -3.79
C VAL A 38 -2.90 5.59 -2.54
N LEU A 39 -4.22 5.63 -2.43
CA LEU A 39 -4.98 4.62 -1.68
C LEU A 39 -5.40 3.49 -2.61
N GLU A 40 -4.43 2.68 -3.02
CA GLU A 40 -4.67 1.33 -3.49
C GLU A 40 -4.90 0.44 -2.25
N ILE A 41 -6.03 0.61 -1.57
CA ILE A 41 -6.50 -0.34 -0.54
C ILE A 41 -7.19 -1.50 -1.28
N THR A 42 -6.42 -2.23 -2.07
CA THR A 42 -6.79 -3.53 -2.61
C THR A 42 -5.59 -4.45 -2.47
N GLY A 43 -5.40 -5.02 -1.28
CA GLY A 43 -4.46 -6.12 -1.05
C GLY A 43 -3.04 -5.75 -0.61
N SER A 44 -2.83 -4.58 0.00
CA SER A 44 -1.53 -4.25 0.61
C SER A 44 -1.25 -5.19 1.79
N SER A 45 -0.12 -5.88 1.75
CA SER A 45 0.31 -6.76 2.86
C SER A 45 0.51 -5.92 4.12
N ASP A 46 0.44 -6.53 5.31
CA ASP A 46 0.66 -5.82 6.59
C ASP A 46 1.99 -5.02 6.58
N GLU A 47 3.03 -5.55 5.92
CA GLU A 47 4.32 -4.87 5.70
C GLU A 47 4.23 -3.56 4.89
N ASP A 48 3.40 -3.51 3.85
CA ASP A 48 3.23 -2.29 3.03
C ASP A 48 2.54 -1.18 3.83
N THR A 49 1.60 -1.57 4.68
CA THR A 49 0.84 -0.67 5.55
C THR A 49 1.75 -0.10 6.64
N GLU A 50 2.55 -0.94 7.28
CA GLU A 50 3.53 -0.52 8.29
C GLU A 50 4.61 0.39 7.68
N LYS A 51 5.11 0.05 6.49
CA LYS A 51 6.05 0.89 5.75
C LYS A 51 5.47 2.28 5.49
N ARG A 52 4.27 2.35 4.94
CA ARG A 52 3.59 3.63 4.70
C ARG A 52 3.45 4.45 5.97
N ALA A 53 3.04 3.84 7.07
CA ALA A 53 2.89 4.53 8.34
C ALA A 53 4.22 5.14 8.85
N VAL A 54 5.31 4.38 8.83
CA VAL A 54 6.63 4.84 9.30
C VAL A 54 7.19 5.96 8.43
N PHE A 55 7.09 5.84 7.10
CA PHE A 55 7.60 6.85 6.18
C PHE A 55 6.77 8.14 6.21
N THR A 56 5.44 8.03 6.34
CA THR A 56 4.56 9.20 6.52
C THR A 56 4.87 9.91 7.84
N ALA A 57 5.02 9.16 8.94
CA ALA A 57 5.38 9.75 10.23
C ALA A 57 6.72 10.49 10.17
N LEU A 58 7.73 9.94 9.50
CA LEU A 58 9.02 10.62 9.26
C LEU A 58 8.85 11.92 8.47
N ALA A 59 8.04 11.90 7.41
CA ALA A 59 7.79 13.09 6.60
C ALA A 59 7.06 14.19 7.39
N GLU A 60 6.10 13.81 8.22
CA GLU A 60 5.32 14.73 9.05
C GLU A 60 6.19 15.41 10.11
N ILE A 61 7.02 14.66 10.84
CA ILE A 61 7.92 15.27 11.84
C ILE A 61 9.00 16.16 11.18
N GLU A 62 9.47 15.81 9.98
CA GLU A 62 10.41 16.67 9.24
C GLU A 62 9.74 17.95 8.77
N PHE A 63 8.49 17.86 8.34
CA PHE A 63 7.70 19.02 7.96
C PHE A 63 7.46 19.94 9.15
N ASP A 64 7.02 19.41 10.28
CA ASP A 64 6.75 20.20 11.48
C ASP A 64 8.01 20.86 12.04
N TYR A 65 9.16 20.16 12.00
CA TYR A 65 10.45 20.76 12.33
C TYR A 65 10.81 21.90 11.37
N LYS A 66 10.70 21.69 10.05
CA LYS A 66 10.98 22.72 9.03
C LYS A 66 10.07 23.93 9.13
N MET A 67 8.83 23.72 9.59
CA MET A 67 7.84 24.78 9.82
C MET A 67 8.00 25.46 11.19
N GLY A 68 8.98 25.05 12.00
CA GLY A 68 9.23 25.61 13.32
C GLY A 68 8.13 25.29 14.35
N LYS A 69 7.28 24.29 14.07
CA LYS A 69 6.23 23.84 15.00
C LYS A 69 6.75 22.89 16.07
N MET A 70 7.97 22.37 15.88
CA MET A 70 8.59 21.40 16.75
C MET A 70 10.03 21.81 17.08
N SER A 71 10.45 21.53 18.31
CA SER A 71 11.82 21.80 18.76
C SER A 71 12.81 20.82 18.14
N GLU A 72 14.08 21.22 18.03
CA GLU A 72 15.13 20.34 17.51
C GLU A 72 15.33 19.09 18.37
N SER A 73 15.18 19.21 19.70
CA SER A 73 15.29 18.06 20.62
C SER A 73 14.19 17.04 20.38
N ASP A 74 12.94 17.47 20.22
CA ASP A 74 11.81 16.58 20.00
C ASP A 74 11.90 15.93 18.61
N TYR A 75 12.34 16.69 17.61
CA TYR A 75 12.63 16.17 16.27
C TYR A 75 13.68 15.06 16.31
N LEU A 76 14.80 15.29 17.00
CA LEU A 76 15.89 14.33 17.11
C LEU A 76 15.46 13.06 17.82
N GLU A 77 14.68 13.18 18.89
CA GLU A 77 14.14 12.04 19.63
C GLU A 77 13.22 11.18 18.75
N LEU A 78 12.23 11.80 18.10
CA LEU A 78 11.29 11.09 17.22
C LEU A 78 11.99 10.47 16.02
N LYS A 79 12.95 11.19 15.42
CA LYS A 79 13.75 10.68 14.30
C LYS A 79 14.57 9.46 14.70
N GLN A 80 15.20 9.47 15.88
CA GLN A 80 15.97 8.33 16.38
C GLN A 80 15.12 7.08 16.58
N MET A 81 13.81 7.22 16.86
CA MET A 81 12.91 6.08 17.01
C MET A 81 12.39 5.56 15.67
N LEU A 82 12.08 6.44 14.72
CA LEU A 82 11.46 6.08 13.44
C LEU A 82 12.48 5.65 12.36
N GLN A 83 13.65 6.28 12.33
CA GLN A 83 14.66 6.02 11.31
C GLN A 83 15.15 4.55 11.30
N PRO A 84 15.42 3.89 12.44
CA PRO A 84 15.80 2.48 12.44
C PRO A 84 14.71 1.58 11.87
N LYS A 85 13.43 1.85 12.18
CA LYS A 85 12.29 1.09 11.64
C LYS A 85 12.20 1.24 10.13
N ALA A 86 12.37 2.46 9.60
CA ALA A 86 12.38 2.69 8.15
C ALA A 86 13.50 1.90 7.45
N VAL A 87 14.70 1.85 8.05
CA VAL A 87 15.82 1.07 7.52
C VAL A 87 15.53 -0.43 7.54
N GLU A 88 14.95 -0.94 8.62
CA GLU A 88 14.59 -2.36 8.75
C GLU A 88 13.59 -2.79 7.67
N LEU A 89 12.54 -1.99 7.46
CA LEU A 89 11.52 -2.24 6.44
C LEU A 89 12.12 -2.29 5.02
N LEU A 90 13.05 -1.39 4.69
CA LEU A 90 13.76 -1.41 3.41
C LEU A 90 14.59 -2.69 3.22
N GLN A 91 15.27 -3.14 4.28
CA GLN A 91 16.06 -4.37 4.22
C GLN A 91 15.19 -5.63 4.07
N GLN A 92 14.01 -5.65 4.69
CA GLN A 92 13.05 -6.75 4.54
C GLN A 92 12.54 -6.83 3.10
N GLU A 93 12.21 -5.70 2.49
CA GLU A 93 11.78 -5.62 1.08
C GLU A 93 12.89 -6.12 0.12
N GLU A 94 14.13 -5.68 0.31
CA GLU A 94 15.27 -6.15 -0.50
C GLU A 94 15.47 -7.67 -0.40
N LYS A 95 15.32 -8.24 0.81
CA LYS A 95 15.40 -9.68 1.04
C LYS A 95 14.24 -10.42 0.37
N ALA A 96 13.02 -9.90 0.47
CA ALA A 96 11.84 -10.48 -0.16
C ALA A 96 11.98 -10.50 -1.69
N VAL A 97 12.43 -9.40 -2.29
CA VAL A 97 12.72 -9.30 -3.73
C VAL A 97 13.81 -10.30 -4.14
N SER A 98 14.90 -10.38 -3.37
CA SER A 98 16.00 -11.30 -3.64
C SER A 98 15.56 -12.76 -3.59
N LYS A 99 14.78 -13.14 -2.57
CA LYS A 99 14.24 -14.49 -2.41
C LYS A 99 13.28 -14.87 -3.55
N LYS A 100 12.42 -13.94 -3.96
CA LYS A 100 11.49 -14.14 -5.09
C LYS A 100 12.24 -14.33 -6.41
N ARG A 101 13.29 -13.53 -6.66
CA ARG A 101 14.17 -13.68 -7.83
C ARG A 101 14.87 -15.03 -7.85
N GLN A 102 15.42 -15.45 -6.71
CA GLN A 102 16.09 -16.75 -6.60
C GLN A 102 15.13 -17.92 -6.83
N GLY A 103 13.93 -17.89 -6.25
CA GLY A 103 12.90 -18.90 -6.49
C GLY A 103 12.50 -18.99 -7.97
N ASN A 104 12.33 -17.85 -8.64
CA ASN A 104 12.03 -17.82 -10.07
C ASN A 104 13.17 -18.36 -10.94
N MET A 105 14.43 -18.11 -10.59
CA MET A 105 15.57 -18.69 -11.31
C MET A 105 15.63 -20.20 -11.15
N ASN A 106 15.48 -20.71 -9.93
CA ASN A 106 15.50 -22.15 -9.67
C ASN A 106 14.39 -22.87 -10.44
N SER A 107 13.17 -22.32 -10.44
CA SER A 107 12.06 -22.90 -11.20
C SER A 107 12.31 -22.92 -12.71
N GLN A 108 12.94 -21.88 -13.25
CA GLN A 108 13.33 -21.86 -14.68
C GLN A 108 14.38 -22.93 -14.99
N ILE A 109 15.39 -23.07 -14.13
CA ILE A 109 16.43 -24.09 -14.28
C ILE A 109 15.83 -25.50 -14.22
N GLU A 110 14.94 -25.76 -13.27
CA GLU A 110 14.24 -27.05 -13.14
C GLU A 110 13.44 -27.40 -14.40
N GLN A 111 12.68 -26.43 -14.94
CA GLN A 111 11.90 -26.62 -16.17
C GLN A 111 12.77 -26.88 -17.40
N GLU A 112 13.93 -26.22 -17.49
CA GLU A 112 14.86 -26.42 -18.61
C GLU A 112 15.52 -27.80 -18.53
N LEU A 113 15.93 -28.21 -17.33
CA LEU A 113 16.50 -29.53 -17.08
C LEU A 113 15.51 -30.66 -17.39
N GLU A 114 14.25 -30.51 -16.98
CA GLU A 114 13.19 -31.49 -17.24
C GLU A 114 12.94 -31.67 -18.74
N LYS A 115 12.90 -30.56 -19.50
CA LYS A 115 12.78 -30.61 -20.97
C LYS A 115 13.95 -31.31 -21.65
N GLU A 116 15.17 -31.13 -21.14
CA GLU A 116 16.35 -31.77 -21.71
C GLU A 116 16.35 -33.29 -21.44
N LEU A 117 16.03 -33.69 -20.20
CA LEU A 117 15.85 -35.10 -19.82
C LEU A 117 14.76 -35.79 -20.66
N GLU A 118 13.63 -35.13 -20.90
CA GLU A 118 12.57 -35.68 -21.75
C GLU A 118 13.05 -35.93 -23.19
N ARG A 119 13.87 -35.02 -23.75
CA ARG A 119 14.43 -35.18 -25.09
C ARG A 119 15.37 -36.38 -25.14
N GLU A 120 16.29 -36.51 -24.19
CA GLU A 120 17.22 -37.65 -24.14
C GLU A 120 16.48 -38.98 -23.99
N LEU A 121 15.49 -39.05 -23.10
CA LEU A 121 14.67 -40.26 -22.92
C LEU A 121 13.87 -40.61 -24.18
N ALA A 122 13.36 -39.61 -24.90
CA ALA A 122 12.65 -39.83 -26.16
C ALA A 122 13.59 -40.38 -27.24
N GLU A 123 14.84 -39.90 -27.31
CA GLU A 123 15.84 -40.42 -28.23
C GLU A 123 16.24 -41.86 -27.91
N ILE A 124 16.45 -42.17 -26.63
CA ILE A 124 16.76 -43.54 -26.17
C ILE A 124 15.62 -44.49 -26.52
N ARG A 125 14.36 -44.10 -26.25
CA ARG A 125 13.17 -44.90 -26.60
C ARG A 125 13.02 -45.13 -28.10
N ARG A 126 13.42 -44.17 -28.93
CA ARG A 126 13.41 -44.31 -30.39
C ARG A 126 14.47 -45.30 -30.86
N LYS A 127 15.69 -45.21 -30.33
CA LYS A 127 16.78 -46.16 -30.63
C LYS A 127 16.43 -47.58 -30.21
N ALA A 128 15.87 -47.75 -29.02
CA ALA A 128 15.43 -49.06 -28.50
C ALA A 128 14.24 -49.70 -29.26
N ARG A 129 13.56 -48.96 -30.14
CA ARG A 129 12.50 -49.50 -31.02
C ARG A 129 12.98 -49.86 -32.43
N GLN A 130 14.17 -49.43 -32.82
CA GLN A 130 14.74 -49.66 -34.16
C GLN A 130 15.72 -50.83 -34.20
N GLU A 131 16.13 -51.36 -33.03
CA GLU A 131 16.78 -52.67 -32.86
C GLU A 131 15.73 -53.75 -32.55
#